data_AF-A0A536XSN7-F1
#
_entry.id   AF-A0A536XSN7-F1
#
_cell.length_a   1.000
_cell.length_b   1.000
_cell.length_c   1.000
_cell.angle_alpha   90.00
_cell.angle_beta   90.00
_cell.angle_gamma   90.00
#
_symmetry.space_group_name_H-M   'P 1'
#
loop_
_entity.id
_entity.type
_entity.pdbx_description
1 polymer ?
#
loop_
_entity_poly.entity_id
_entity_poly.type
_entity_poly.pdbx_seq_one_letter_code
_entity_poly.pdbx_strand_id
1 'polypeptide(L)'
;LNLILAIVMIGFGLAFFVAEGKAWMPFLVMLGIAFTLGVLIIIPIGGADMPVVISMLNSYSGWAAAGIGFSLNNTMLIIAGSLVGSSGAILSYIMCKAMNRSFISVIMGGFGAAEGAAAAGSADKTVRSGSAEDASFLLANAESVVIVPGYGLAVARAQHAVKEMAQKLIARGVSVRYAIHPVAGRMPGHMNVLLAEAEVPYDQVFEMEDINGELGTTDVALVLGANDVVNPLAHEKGSPIYGMPIIEAHKARTVLVNKRSMAAGYAGLDNPLFYMDKTMMVFGDAKKVVEDIVKALD
;
A
#
# COMPACT_ATOMS: atom_id res chain seq x y z
N LEU A 1 -1.91 30.08 2.80
CA LEU A 1 -1.10 30.12 4.04
C LEU A 1 0.28 29.51 3.84
N ASN A 2 0.39 28.21 3.50
CA ASN A 2 1.67 27.50 3.37
C ASN A 2 2.67 28.19 2.42
N LEU A 3 2.20 28.67 1.26
CA LEU A 3 3.03 29.43 0.31
C LEU A 3 3.61 30.72 0.91
N ILE A 4 2.79 31.47 1.67
CA ILE A 4 3.23 32.71 2.31
C ILE A 4 4.30 32.40 3.36
N LEU A 5 4.08 31.37 4.18
CA LEU A 5 5.07 30.92 5.17
C LEU A 5 6.39 30.50 4.51
N ALA A 6 6.33 29.81 3.37
CA ALA A 6 7.53 29.42 2.61
C ALA A 6 8.31 30.64 2.09
N ILE A 7 7.61 31.64 1.53
CA ILE A 7 8.24 32.87 1.04
C ILE A 7 8.89 33.65 2.19
N VAL A 8 8.18 33.80 3.32
CA VAL A 8 8.70 34.48 4.52
C VAL A 8 9.92 33.74 5.09
N MET A 9 9.90 32.40 5.12
CA MET A 9 11.03 31.57 5.53
C MET A 9 12.28 31.84 4.66
N ILE A 10 12.13 31.86 3.33
CA ILE A 10 13.22 32.18 2.40
C ILE A 10 13.74 33.61 2.65
N GLY A 11 12.83 34.57 2.87
CA GLY A 11 13.20 35.96 3.20
C GLY A 11 14.07 36.07 4.47
N PHE A 12 13.71 35.36 5.54
CA PHE A 12 14.53 35.31 6.76
C PHE A 12 15.87 34.59 6.56
N GLY A 13 15.92 33.55 5.71
CA GLY A 13 17.16 32.89 5.33
C GLY A 13 18.11 33.82 4.57
N LEU A 14 17.59 34.59 3.62
CA LEU A 14 18.36 35.62 2.91
C LEU A 14 18.82 36.74 3.84
N ALA A 15 17.94 37.21 4.74
CA ALA A 15 18.29 38.21 5.74
C ALA A 15 19.41 37.74 6.67
N PHE A 16 19.41 36.45 7.05
CA PHE A 16 20.50 35.85 7.82
C PHE A 16 21.82 35.83 7.03
N PHE A 17 21.78 35.53 5.73
CA PHE A 17 22.97 35.45 4.89
C PHE A 17 23.59 36.82 4.56
N VAL A 18 22.75 37.84 4.38
CA VAL A 18 23.18 39.20 3.98
C VAL A 18 23.58 40.06 5.18
N ALA A 19 23.04 39.79 6.38
CA ALA A 19 23.36 40.58 7.56
C ALA A 19 24.85 40.49 7.93
N GLU A 20 25.49 41.65 8.11
CA GLU A 20 26.86 41.73 8.63
C GLU A 20 26.87 41.32 10.12
N GLY A 21 27.19 40.06 10.38
CA GLY A 21 27.24 39.46 11.71
C GLY A 21 26.34 38.23 11.86
N LYS A 22 26.46 37.52 12.99
CA LYS A 22 25.60 36.35 13.27
C LYS A 22 24.22 36.83 13.73
N ALA A 23 23.37 37.23 12.78
CA ALA A 23 21.99 37.63 13.05
C ALA A 23 21.14 36.40 13.43
N TRP A 24 21.31 35.91 14.66
CA TRP A 24 20.65 34.70 15.15
C TRP A 24 19.11 34.81 15.17
N MET A 25 18.56 36.01 15.27
CA MET A 25 17.11 36.21 15.33
C MET A 25 16.41 35.81 14.01
N PRO A 26 16.80 36.30 12.82
CA PRO A 26 16.32 35.78 11.54
C PRO A 26 16.42 34.25 11.40
N PHE A 27 17.53 33.66 11.85
CA PHE A 27 17.72 32.20 11.82
C PHE A 27 16.73 31.45 12.71
N LEU A 28 16.52 31.90 13.95
CA LEU A 28 15.56 31.28 14.88
C LEU A 28 14.12 31.42 14.38
N VAL A 29 13.76 32.56 13.79
CA VAL A 29 12.45 32.76 13.19
C VAL A 29 12.25 31.84 11.98
N MET A 30 13.26 31.73 11.11
CA MET A 30 13.25 30.79 9.98
C MET A 30 13.06 29.34 10.45
N LEU A 31 13.76 28.93 11.51
CA LEU A 31 13.64 27.60 12.10
C LEU A 31 12.22 27.35 12.65
N GLY A 32 11.65 28.32 13.36
CA GLY A 32 10.28 28.25 13.85
C GLY A 32 9.25 28.09 12.72
N ILE A 33 9.40 28.87 11.64
CA ILE A 33 8.54 28.77 10.46
C ILE A 33 8.70 27.40 9.78
N ALA A 34 9.93 26.90 9.62
CA ALA A 34 10.18 25.59 9.01
C ALA A 34 9.48 24.47 9.80
N PHE A 35 9.53 24.53 11.14
CA PHE A 35 8.85 23.57 12.00
C PHE A 35 7.32 23.65 11.84
N THR A 36 6.75 24.85 11.90
CA THR A 36 5.30 25.04 11.69
C THR A 36 4.86 24.60 10.30
N LEU A 37 5.65 24.90 9.26
CA LEU A 37 5.37 24.52 7.87
C LEU A 37 5.42 23.00 7.68
N GLY A 38 6.36 22.31 8.34
CA GLY A 38 6.39 20.84 8.37
C GLY A 38 5.08 20.25 8.90
N VAL A 39 4.56 20.77 10.00
CA VAL A 39 3.26 20.35 10.56
C VAL A 39 2.10 20.67 9.61
N LEU A 40 2.04 21.90 9.10
CA LEU A 40 0.94 22.37 8.24
C LEU A 40 0.86 21.67 6.88
N ILE A 41 1.99 21.18 6.34
CA ILE A 41 2.00 20.41 5.09
C ILE A 41 1.48 18.98 5.30
N ILE A 42 1.70 18.39 6.48
CA ILE A 42 1.33 16.99 6.75
C ILE A 42 -0.15 16.86 7.16
N ILE A 43 -0.69 17.80 7.95
CA ILE A 43 -2.09 17.77 8.43
C ILE A 43 -3.14 17.46 7.34
N PRO A 44 -3.13 18.07 6.14
CA PRO A 44 -4.17 17.85 5.15
C PRO A 44 -4.03 16.50 4.41
N ILE A 45 -2.96 15.74 4.66
CA ILE A 45 -2.69 14.51 3.92
C ILE A 45 -3.45 13.35 4.54
N GLY A 46 -4.28 12.68 3.73
CA GLY A 46 -5.07 11.53 4.17
C GLY A 46 -4.20 10.33 4.54
N GLY A 47 -4.73 9.45 5.41
CA GLY A 47 -4.00 8.28 5.90
C GLY A 47 -3.50 7.30 4.82
N ALA A 48 -4.05 7.32 3.60
CA ALA A 48 -3.59 6.48 2.47
C ALA A 48 -2.23 6.87 2.03
N ASP A 49 -2.05 8.18 1.96
CA ASP A 49 -0.97 8.82 1.26
C ASP A 49 0.22 8.98 2.21
N MET A 50 -0.01 8.73 3.51
CA MET A 50 1.01 8.75 4.55
C MET A 50 2.26 7.94 4.19
N PRO A 51 2.20 6.74 3.60
CA PRO A 51 3.39 6.00 3.18
C PRO A 51 4.23 6.76 2.14
N VAL A 52 3.58 7.48 1.21
CA VAL A 52 4.27 8.33 0.22
C VAL A 52 4.95 9.51 0.92
N VAL A 53 4.27 10.13 1.89
CA VAL A 53 4.80 11.23 2.69
C VAL A 53 6.02 10.78 3.49
N ILE A 54 5.97 9.60 4.12
CA ILE A 54 7.10 9.03 4.85
C ILE A 54 8.31 8.87 3.93
N SER A 55 8.13 8.30 2.74
CA SER A 55 9.20 8.17 1.74
C SER A 55 9.74 9.52 1.28
N MET A 56 8.87 10.52 1.12
CA MET A 56 9.28 11.87 0.70
C MET A 56 10.08 12.58 1.80
N LEU A 57 9.64 12.49 3.07
CA LEU A 57 10.38 13.04 4.20
C LEU A 57 11.74 12.35 4.37
N ASN A 58 11.83 11.06 4.05
CA ASN A 58 13.11 10.35 3.97
C ASN A 58 14.01 10.88 2.83
N SER A 59 13.44 11.32 1.71
CA SER A 59 14.21 12.03 0.68
C SER A 59 14.73 13.37 1.21
N TYR A 60 13.89 14.14 1.89
CA TYR A 60 14.27 15.45 2.44
C TYR A 60 15.36 15.37 3.51
N SER A 61 15.34 14.34 4.36
CA SER A 61 16.43 14.12 5.33
C SER A 61 17.77 13.85 4.62
N GLY A 62 17.76 13.09 3.51
CA GLY A 62 18.94 12.87 2.66
C GLY A 62 19.49 14.16 2.05
N TRP A 63 18.63 14.98 1.43
CA TRP A 63 19.05 16.27 0.86
C TRP A 63 19.57 17.25 1.92
N ALA A 64 18.96 17.27 3.11
CA ALA A 64 19.44 18.06 4.23
C ALA A 64 20.85 17.60 4.69
N ALA A 65 21.08 16.28 4.80
CA ALA A 65 22.39 15.72 5.12
C ALA A 65 23.44 16.07 4.07
N ALA A 66 23.10 16.02 2.78
CA ALA A 66 23.99 16.44 1.70
C ALA A 66 24.34 17.93 1.79
N GLY A 67 23.35 18.79 2.09
CA GLY A 67 23.55 20.23 2.31
C GLY A 67 24.50 20.52 3.49
N ILE A 68 24.33 19.81 4.60
CA ILE A 68 25.27 19.86 5.74
C ILE A 68 26.66 19.40 5.31
N GLY A 69 26.73 18.34 4.51
CA GLY A 69 27.98 17.81 3.94
C GLY A 69 28.76 18.87 3.15
N PHE A 70 28.10 19.70 2.33
CA PHE A 70 28.75 20.81 1.64
C PHE A 70 29.27 21.88 2.63
N SER A 71 28.50 22.23 3.65
CA SER A 71 28.90 23.21 4.67
C SER A 71 30.13 22.76 5.47
N LEU A 72 30.22 21.45 5.77
CA LEU A 72 31.32 20.85 6.52
C LEU A 72 32.47 20.35 5.62
N ASN A 73 32.35 20.51 4.29
CA ASN A 73 33.27 19.94 3.31
C ASN A 73 33.53 18.43 3.52
N ASN A 74 32.49 17.68 3.89
CA ASN A 74 32.56 16.26 4.20
C ASN A 74 31.95 15.42 3.06
N THR A 75 32.82 14.79 2.27
CA THR A 75 32.45 13.98 1.10
C THR A 75 31.55 12.80 1.46
N MET A 76 31.73 12.17 2.64
CA MET A 76 30.90 11.05 3.07
C MET A 76 29.44 11.49 3.25
N LEU A 77 29.21 12.64 3.91
CA LEU A 77 27.86 13.18 4.11
C LEU A 77 27.20 13.59 2.80
N ILE A 78 27.97 14.14 1.85
CA ILE A 78 27.48 14.50 0.52
C ILE A 78 27.02 13.23 -0.22
N ILE A 79 27.88 12.20 -0.28
CA ILE A 79 27.57 10.94 -0.97
C ILE A 79 26.40 10.23 -0.30
N ALA A 80 26.47 9.97 1.01
CA ALA A 80 25.42 9.27 1.73
C ALA A 80 24.08 10.04 1.70
N GLY A 81 24.10 11.36 1.90
CA GLY A 81 22.91 12.19 1.86
C GLY A 81 22.26 12.20 0.47
N SER A 82 23.05 12.35 -0.60
CA SER A 82 22.53 12.32 -1.97
C SER A 82 21.92 10.95 -2.34
N LEU A 83 22.54 9.84 -1.92
CA LEU A 83 22.02 8.49 -2.14
C LEU A 83 20.67 8.27 -1.46
N VAL A 84 20.55 8.65 -0.18
CA VAL A 84 19.30 8.58 0.58
C VAL A 84 18.24 9.48 -0.04
N GLY A 85 18.62 10.71 -0.41
CA GLY A 85 17.77 11.70 -1.07
C GLY A 85 17.18 11.18 -2.38
N SER A 86 18.02 10.66 -3.28
CA SER A 86 17.56 10.10 -4.55
C SER A 86 16.70 8.84 -4.36
N SER A 87 17.09 7.94 -3.45
CA SER A 87 16.34 6.71 -3.18
C SER A 87 14.93 7.01 -2.69
N GLY A 88 14.77 7.94 -1.74
CA GLY A 88 13.46 8.32 -1.22
C GLY A 88 12.57 8.96 -2.30
N ALA A 89 13.15 9.78 -3.18
CA ALA A 89 12.41 10.42 -4.27
C ALA A 89 11.92 9.40 -5.31
N ILE A 90 12.77 8.46 -5.72
CA ILE A 90 12.42 7.39 -6.66
C ILE A 90 11.33 6.50 -6.05
N LEU A 91 11.48 6.11 -4.78
CA LEU A 91 10.50 5.29 -4.09
C LEU A 91 9.13 6.00 -4.02
N SER A 92 9.10 7.27 -3.62
CA SER A 92 7.87 8.07 -3.61
C SER A 92 7.21 8.13 -4.98
N TYR A 93 8.00 8.27 -6.06
CA TYR A 93 7.48 8.28 -7.43
C TYR A 93 6.85 6.93 -7.82
N ILE A 94 7.53 5.82 -7.53
CA ILE A 94 7.03 4.46 -7.83
C ILE A 94 5.72 4.21 -7.07
N MET A 95 5.63 4.61 -5.80
CA MET A 95 4.41 4.50 -5.02
C MET A 95 3.26 5.33 -5.61
N CYS A 96 3.50 6.59 -5.96
CA CYS A 96 2.49 7.44 -6.61
C CYS A 96 1.97 6.81 -7.91
N LYS A 97 2.89 6.30 -8.74
CA LYS A 97 2.54 5.62 -10.00
C LYS A 97 1.71 4.35 -9.76
N ALA A 98 2.07 3.55 -8.75
CA ALA A 98 1.34 2.34 -8.39
C ALA A 98 -0.05 2.62 -7.79
N MET A 99 -0.27 3.81 -7.21
CA MET A 99 -1.60 4.29 -6.77
C MET A 99 -2.38 5.00 -7.88
N ASN A 100 -1.80 5.15 -9.08
CA ASN A 100 -2.27 6.01 -10.17
C ASN A 100 -2.67 7.44 -9.71
N ARG A 101 -1.87 8.03 -8.83
CA ARG A 101 -2.05 9.40 -8.34
C ARG A 101 -0.80 10.23 -8.63
N SER A 102 -0.98 11.48 -9.04
CA SER A 102 0.17 12.36 -9.29
C SER A 102 0.83 12.77 -7.96
N PHE A 103 2.15 12.90 -7.96
CA PHE A 103 2.93 13.32 -6.78
C PHE A 103 2.42 14.65 -6.20
N ILE A 104 2.05 15.59 -7.07
CA ILE A 104 1.49 16.90 -6.67
C ILE A 104 0.13 16.72 -5.97
N SER A 105 -0.74 15.82 -6.47
CA SER A 105 -2.06 15.56 -5.84
C SER A 105 -1.96 15.00 -4.43
N VAL A 106 -0.89 14.24 -4.15
CA VAL A 106 -0.61 13.67 -2.83
C VAL A 106 -0.11 14.74 -1.86
N ILE A 107 0.87 15.56 -2.28
CA ILE A 107 1.43 16.63 -1.43
C ILE A 107 0.43 17.75 -1.16
N MET A 108 -0.40 18.09 -2.13
CA MET A 108 -1.43 19.12 -1.97
C MET A 108 -2.66 18.64 -1.19
N GLY A 109 -2.66 17.40 -0.66
CA GLY A 109 -3.72 16.91 0.23
C GLY A 109 -5.08 16.84 -0.44
N GLY A 110 -5.15 16.41 -1.71
CA GLY A 110 -6.44 16.24 -2.40
C GLY A 110 -7.17 17.53 -2.76
N PHE A 111 -6.51 18.70 -2.77
CA PHE A 111 -7.08 19.91 -3.38
C PHE A 111 -7.35 19.65 -4.88
N GLY A 112 -8.61 19.34 -5.21
CA GLY A 112 -9.02 18.99 -6.57
C GLY A 112 -9.29 17.51 -6.81
N ALA A 113 -9.31 16.65 -5.79
CA ALA A 113 -10.16 15.46 -5.89
C ALA A 113 -11.60 16.01 -5.95
N ALA A 114 -12.12 16.19 -7.17
CA ALA A 114 -13.55 16.33 -7.37
C ALA A 114 -14.19 15.26 -6.50
N GLU A 115 -15.14 15.65 -5.66
CA GLU A 115 -16.00 14.72 -4.94
C GLU A 115 -16.48 13.72 -5.99
N GLY A 116 -15.83 12.56 -6.03
CA GLY A 116 -16.18 11.49 -6.94
C GLY A 116 -17.59 11.18 -6.55
N ALA A 117 -18.53 11.49 -7.45
CA ALA A 117 -19.94 11.26 -7.25
C ALA A 117 -20.09 9.90 -6.57
N ALA A 118 -20.62 9.90 -5.35
CA ALA A 118 -20.95 8.67 -4.67
C ALA A 118 -21.74 7.84 -5.68
N ALA A 119 -21.16 6.73 -6.12
CA ALA A 119 -21.84 5.84 -7.03
C ALA A 119 -23.07 5.33 -6.28
N ALA A 120 -24.20 5.98 -6.52
CA ALA A 120 -25.51 5.56 -6.09
C ALA A 120 -25.75 4.18 -6.69
N GLY A 121 -25.66 3.17 -5.84
CA GLY A 121 -25.73 1.79 -6.25
C GLY A 121 -25.89 0.86 -5.06
N SER A 122 -26.69 1.27 -4.06
CA SER A 122 -27.27 0.34 -3.08
C SER A 122 -28.37 -0.50 -3.74
N ALA A 123 -28.02 -1.19 -4.82
CA ALA A 123 -28.76 -2.37 -5.21
C ALA A 123 -28.46 -3.44 -4.17
N ASP A 124 -29.49 -4.19 -3.79
CA ASP A 124 -29.44 -5.32 -2.87
C ASP A 124 -28.60 -6.44 -3.50
N LYS A 125 -27.27 -6.25 -3.54
CA LYS A 125 -26.35 -7.16 -4.21
C LYS A 125 -26.07 -8.32 -3.29
N THR A 126 -26.55 -9.49 -3.68
CA THR A 126 -26.37 -10.73 -2.93
C THR A 126 -24.89 -11.12 -2.90
N VAL A 127 -24.39 -11.40 -1.71
CA VAL A 127 -23.02 -11.86 -1.48
C VAL A 127 -23.05 -13.35 -1.16
N ARG A 128 -22.20 -14.14 -1.79
CA ARG A 128 -22.03 -15.56 -1.43
C ARG A 128 -21.08 -15.64 -0.25
N SER A 129 -21.58 -16.02 0.93
CA SER A 129 -20.76 -16.27 2.11
C SER A 129 -20.49 -17.75 2.29
N GLY A 130 -19.26 -18.10 2.68
CA GLY A 130 -18.85 -19.46 3.03
C GLY A 130 -18.12 -19.50 4.36
N SER A 131 -17.95 -20.71 4.88
CA SER A 131 -17.21 -21.00 6.10
C SER A 131 -15.71 -21.24 5.82
N ALA A 132 -14.92 -21.38 6.89
CA ALA A 132 -13.50 -21.74 6.76
C ALA A 132 -13.34 -23.16 6.19
N GLU A 133 -14.28 -24.04 6.51
CA GLU A 133 -14.37 -25.42 6.03
C GLU A 133 -14.70 -25.48 4.53
N ASP A 134 -15.60 -24.62 4.04
CA ASP A 134 -15.89 -24.51 2.61
C ASP A 134 -14.65 -24.03 1.83
N ALA A 135 -13.94 -23.05 2.40
CA ALA A 135 -12.70 -22.53 1.83
C ALA A 135 -11.59 -23.58 1.83
N SER A 136 -11.41 -24.35 2.91
CA SER A 136 -10.40 -25.42 2.96
C SER A 136 -10.70 -26.52 1.94
N PHE A 137 -11.98 -26.88 1.75
CA PHE A 137 -12.39 -27.84 0.73
C PHE A 137 -12.05 -27.36 -0.68
N LEU A 138 -12.35 -26.10 -1.00
CA LEU A 138 -12.04 -25.52 -2.31
C LEU A 138 -10.52 -25.43 -2.55
N LEU A 139 -9.75 -25.08 -1.53
CA LEU A 139 -8.29 -24.98 -1.60
C LEU A 139 -7.63 -26.36 -1.75
N ALA A 140 -8.12 -27.38 -1.03
CA ALA A 140 -7.58 -28.74 -1.08
C ALA A 140 -7.82 -29.47 -2.41
N ASN A 141 -8.87 -29.08 -3.14
CA ASN A 141 -9.21 -29.66 -4.45
C ASN A 141 -8.73 -28.80 -5.64
N ALA A 142 -7.97 -27.73 -5.39
CA ALA A 142 -7.39 -26.89 -6.42
C ALA A 142 -6.03 -27.44 -6.87
N GLU A 143 -5.71 -27.32 -8.15
CA GLU A 143 -4.36 -27.61 -8.65
C GLU A 143 -3.42 -26.41 -8.44
N SER A 144 -3.98 -25.19 -8.49
CA SER A 144 -3.21 -23.94 -8.38
C SER A 144 -3.92 -22.89 -7.51
N VAL A 145 -3.18 -22.35 -6.54
CA VAL A 145 -3.68 -21.33 -5.61
C VAL A 145 -2.77 -20.10 -5.67
N VAL A 146 -3.36 -18.93 -5.86
CA VAL A 146 -2.67 -17.64 -5.75
C VAL A 146 -3.18 -16.91 -4.51
N ILE A 147 -2.31 -16.66 -3.56
CA ILE A 147 -2.61 -15.93 -2.32
C ILE A 147 -2.31 -14.45 -2.56
N VAL A 148 -3.31 -13.59 -2.34
CA VAL A 148 -3.20 -12.13 -2.45
C VAL A 148 -3.23 -11.52 -1.04
N PRO A 149 -2.07 -11.32 -0.39
CA PRO A 149 -2.01 -10.73 0.94
C PRO A 149 -2.31 -9.22 0.90
N GLY A 150 -3.06 -8.75 1.88
CA GLY A 150 -3.38 -7.33 2.06
C GLY A 150 -3.14 -6.85 3.49
N TYR A 151 -3.50 -5.59 3.74
CA TYR A 151 -3.30 -4.96 5.06
C TYR A 151 -4.03 -5.70 6.19
N GLY A 152 -5.17 -6.34 5.92
CA GLY A 152 -5.89 -7.12 6.93
C GLY A 152 -5.08 -8.30 7.49
N LEU A 153 -4.23 -8.93 6.66
CA LEU A 153 -3.31 -9.98 7.10
C LEU A 153 -2.27 -9.44 8.09
N ALA A 154 -1.71 -8.27 7.80
CA ALA A 154 -0.74 -7.60 8.67
C ALA A 154 -1.35 -7.20 10.03
N VAL A 155 -2.56 -6.65 10.01
CA VAL A 155 -3.28 -6.25 11.24
C VAL A 155 -3.56 -7.47 12.13
N ALA A 156 -3.93 -8.60 11.53
CA ALA A 156 -4.19 -9.84 12.26
C ALA A 156 -2.93 -10.60 12.66
N ARG A 157 -1.75 -10.22 12.15
CA ARG A 157 -0.47 -10.95 12.29
C ARG A 157 -0.60 -12.41 11.87
N ALA A 158 -1.24 -12.63 10.71
CA ALA A 158 -1.57 -13.96 10.21
C ALA A 158 -0.49 -14.58 9.30
N GLN A 159 0.65 -13.92 9.08
CA GLN A 159 1.69 -14.35 8.13
C GLN A 159 2.20 -15.78 8.39
N HIS A 160 2.39 -16.17 9.65
CA HIS A 160 2.83 -17.52 10.01
C HIS A 160 1.76 -18.59 9.75
N ALA A 161 0.49 -18.27 10.06
CA ALA A 161 -0.63 -19.17 9.77
C ALA A 161 -0.81 -19.38 8.26
N VAL A 162 -0.59 -18.32 7.47
CA VAL A 162 -0.64 -18.39 6.00
C VAL A 162 0.51 -19.23 5.44
N LYS A 163 1.72 -19.14 6.02
CA LYS A 163 2.85 -20.02 5.66
C LYS A 163 2.51 -21.48 5.94
N GLU A 164 1.98 -21.78 7.12
CA GLU A 164 1.58 -23.14 7.51
C GLU A 164 0.52 -23.71 6.56
N MET A 165 -0.52 -22.92 6.26
CA MET A 165 -1.55 -23.27 5.27
C MET A 165 -0.94 -23.57 3.90
N ALA A 166 -0.05 -22.69 3.41
CA ALA A 166 0.62 -22.89 2.12
C ALA A 166 1.47 -24.18 2.12
N GLN A 167 2.20 -24.47 3.19
CA GLN A 167 2.98 -25.69 3.33
C GLN A 167 2.10 -26.94 3.28
N LYS A 168 0.94 -26.94 3.96
CA LYS A 168 -0.01 -28.07 3.91
C LYS A 168 -0.59 -28.26 2.51
N LEU A 169 -0.91 -27.18 1.81
CA LEU A 169 -1.39 -27.25 0.42
C LEU A 169 -0.31 -27.78 -0.52
N ILE A 170 0.94 -27.31 -0.39
CA ILE A 170 2.08 -27.80 -1.17
C ILE A 170 2.32 -29.29 -0.90
N ALA A 171 2.22 -29.75 0.35
CA ALA A 171 2.34 -31.16 0.70
C ALA A 171 1.26 -32.04 0.05
N ARG A 172 0.11 -31.46 -0.30
CA ARG A 172 -0.98 -32.12 -1.05
C ARG A 172 -0.81 -32.03 -2.58
N GLY A 173 0.29 -31.44 -3.06
CA GLY A 173 0.59 -31.28 -4.48
C GLY A 173 -0.01 -30.03 -5.14
N VAL A 174 -0.56 -29.10 -4.35
CA VAL A 174 -1.12 -27.84 -4.87
C VAL A 174 0.01 -26.82 -5.13
N SER A 175 -0.01 -26.19 -6.31
CA SER A 175 0.93 -25.11 -6.63
C SER A 175 0.48 -23.81 -5.95
N VAL A 176 1.19 -23.39 -4.89
CA VAL A 176 0.90 -22.15 -4.14
C VAL A 176 1.87 -21.04 -4.53
N ARG A 177 1.33 -19.87 -4.89
CA ARG A 177 2.09 -18.65 -5.20
C ARG A 177 1.51 -17.45 -4.46
N TYR A 178 2.32 -16.45 -4.17
CA TYR A 178 1.92 -15.20 -3.54
C TYR A 178 1.99 -14.06 -4.57
N ALA A 179 0.89 -13.31 -4.71
CA ALA A 179 0.81 -12.16 -5.60
C ALA A 179 0.88 -10.87 -4.79
N ILE A 180 1.98 -10.13 -4.93
CA ILE A 180 2.22 -8.90 -4.17
C ILE A 180 1.86 -7.69 -5.01
N HIS A 181 0.99 -6.85 -4.44
CA HIS A 181 0.72 -5.54 -5.01
C HIS A 181 1.73 -4.53 -4.44
N PRO A 182 2.36 -3.67 -5.26
CA PRO A 182 3.41 -2.74 -4.79
C PRO A 182 2.98 -1.82 -3.62
N VAL A 183 1.70 -1.47 -3.58
CA VAL A 183 1.08 -0.64 -2.52
C VAL A 183 0.20 -1.41 -1.53
N ALA A 184 0.30 -2.75 -1.49
CA ALA A 184 -0.38 -3.52 -0.46
C ALA A 184 0.18 -3.17 0.93
N GLY A 185 -0.71 -2.77 1.84
CA GLY A 185 -0.37 -2.46 3.23
C GLY A 185 -0.34 -0.96 3.55
N ARG A 186 0.67 -0.56 4.32
CA ARG A 186 0.89 0.81 4.84
C ARG A 186 2.35 1.28 4.74
N MET A 187 3.21 0.52 4.09
CA MET A 187 4.59 0.91 3.78
C MET A 187 5.00 0.25 2.46
N PRO A 188 5.97 0.80 1.73
CA PRO A 188 6.54 0.12 0.57
C PRO A 188 7.10 -1.24 0.96
N GLY A 189 6.76 -2.27 0.16
CA GLY A 189 7.21 -3.64 0.42
C GLY A 189 6.69 -4.23 1.73
N HIS A 190 5.60 -3.69 2.32
CA HIS A 190 5.06 -4.18 3.60
C HIS A 190 4.85 -5.69 3.56
N MET A 191 4.21 -6.20 2.51
CA MET A 191 3.93 -7.64 2.39
C MET A 191 5.20 -8.45 2.19
N ASN A 192 6.17 -7.96 1.40
CA ASN A 192 7.44 -8.65 1.19
C ASN A 192 8.19 -8.83 2.53
N VAL A 193 8.21 -7.80 3.38
CA VAL A 193 8.84 -7.86 4.70
C VAL A 193 8.13 -8.87 5.62
N LEU A 194 6.80 -8.86 5.67
CA LEU A 194 6.05 -9.80 6.52
C LEU A 194 6.16 -11.25 6.06
N LEU A 195 6.19 -11.49 4.75
CA LEU A 195 6.39 -12.84 4.21
C LEU A 195 7.83 -13.31 4.43
N ALA A 196 8.81 -12.41 4.34
CA ALA A 196 10.20 -12.71 4.68
C ALA A 196 10.36 -13.01 6.19
N GLU A 197 9.68 -12.28 7.07
CA GLU A 197 9.62 -12.57 8.52
C GLU A 197 9.00 -13.94 8.79
N ALA A 198 8.00 -14.33 8.02
CA ALA A 198 7.44 -15.68 8.07
C ALA A 198 8.34 -16.74 7.39
N GLU A 199 9.48 -16.35 6.80
CA GLU A 199 10.39 -17.20 6.02
C GLU A 199 9.67 -17.93 4.87
N VAL A 200 8.81 -17.21 4.16
CA VAL A 200 8.24 -17.69 2.89
C VAL A 200 9.33 -17.68 1.82
N PRO A 201 9.53 -18.77 1.07
CA PRO A 201 10.50 -18.82 -0.01
C PRO A 201 10.23 -17.76 -1.09
N TYR A 202 11.26 -17.00 -1.48
CA TYR A 202 11.13 -15.88 -2.43
C TYR A 202 10.72 -16.33 -3.84
N ASP A 203 11.01 -17.57 -4.23
CA ASP A 203 10.59 -18.17 -5.49
C ASP A 203 9.06 -18.36 -5.59
N GLN A 204 8.36 -18.31 -4.45
CA GLN A 204 6.90 -18.34 -4.41
C GLN A 204 6.28 -16.94 -4.42
N VAL A 205 7.07 -15.88 -4.28
CA VAL A 205 6.61 -14.50 -4.14
C VAL A 205 6.79 -13.76 -5.46
N PHE A 206 5.68 -13.42 -6.10
CA PHE A 206 5.65 -12.75 -7.39
C PHE A 206 5.09 -11.34 -7.27
N GLU A 207 5.68 -10.42 -8.02
CA GLU A 207 5.12 -9.09 -8.18
C GLU A 207 3.89 -9.15 -9.10
N MET A 208 3.00 -8.16 -8.96
CA MET A 208 1.73 -8.10 -9.68
C MET A 208 1.87 -8.22 -11.22
N GLU A 209 2.91 -7.64 -11.81
CA GLU A 209 3.13 -7.66 -13.27
C GLU A 209 3.43 -9.09 -13.79
N ASP A 210 4.13 -9.89 -13.00
CA ASP A 210 4.52 -11.25 -13.39
C ASP A 210 3.36 -12.23 -13.23
N ILE A 211 2.56 -12.09 -12.16
CA ILE A 211 1.50 -13.04 -11.82
C ILE A 211 0.16 -12.81 -12.54
N ASN A 212 -0.12 -11.57 -12.99
CA ASN A 212 -1.40 -11.25 -13.63
C ASN A 212 -1.66 -12.05 -14.91
N GLY A 213 -0.60 -12.42 -15.66
CA GLY A 213 -0.72 -13.28 -16.84
C GLY A 213 -1.18 -14.71 -16.53
N GLU A 214 -0.91 -15.21 -15.32
CA GLU A 214 -1.17 -16.59 -14.90
C GLU A 214 -2.50 -16.75 -14.15
N LEU A 215 -3.11 -15.63 -13.72
CA LEU A 215 -4.38 -15.65 -12.98
C LEU A 215 -5.55 -16.22 -13.80
N GLY A 216 -5.50 -16.15 -15.13
CA GLY A 216 -6.53 -16.74 -16.00
C GLY A 216 -6.56 -18.27 -15.99
N THR A 217 -5.45 -18.93 -15.65
CA THR A 217 -5.34 -20.39 -15.51
C THR A 217 -5.31 -20.85 -14.05
N THR A 218 -5.50 -19.92 -13.10
CA THR A 218 -5.46 -20.23 -11.67
C THR A 218 -6.82 -20.71 -11.19
N ASP A 219 -6.82 -21.79 -10.42
CA ASP A 219 -8.05 -22.40 -9.90
C ASP A 219 -8.67 -21.57 -8.79
N VAL A 220 -7.88 -21.18 -7.79
CA VAL A 220 -8.36 -20.39 -6.64
C VAL A 220 -7.46 -19.20 -6.36
N ALA A 221 -8.04 -17.99 -6.36
CA ALA A 221 -7.40 -16.79 -5.84
C ALA A 221 -7.88 -16.51 -4.41
N LEU A 222 -6.98 -16.63 -3.42
CA LEU A 222 -7.27 -16.39 -2.02
C LEU A 222 -6.82 -14.99 -1.61
N VAL A 223 -7.77 -14.07 -1.53
CA VAL A 223 -7.58 -12.66 -1.14
C VAL A 223 -7.68 -12.54 0.39
N LEU A 224 -6.56 -12.21 1.05
CA LEU A 224 -6.47 -12.12 2.51
C LEU A 224 -6.36 -10.68 2.98
N GLY A 225 -7.49 -10.06 3.32
CA GLY A 225 -7.49 -8.70 3.87
C GLY A 225 -7.06 -7.61 2.87
N ALA A 226 -7.16 -7.88 1.58
CA ALA A 226 -7.02 -6.92 0.50
C ALA A 226 -8.40 -6.47 -0.01
N ASN A 227 -8.50 -5.22 -0.46
CA ASN A 227 -9.74 -4.66 -1.03
C ASN A 227 -9.43 -3.85 -2.30
N ASP A 228 -8.83 -2.66 -2.16
CA ASP A 228 -8.63 -1.76 -3.30
C ASP A 228 -7.67 -2.33 -4.36
N VAL A 229 -6.64 -3.05 -3.92
CA VAL A 229 -5.62 -3.69 -4.79
C VAL A 229 -6.14 -4.86 -5.64
N VAL A 230 -7.38 -5.29 -5.42
CA VAL A 230 -8.08 -6.31 -6.22
C VAL A 230 -9.39 -5.78 -6.81
N ASN A 231 -9.66 -4.47 -6.73
CA ASN A 231 -10.94 -3.89 -7.09
C ASN A 231 -11.06 -3.66 -8.61
N PRO A 232 -11.96 -4.39 -9.33
CA PRO A 232 -12.11 -4.27 -10.78
C PRO A 232 -12.53 -2.88 -11.27
N LEU A 233 -13.07 -2.02 -10.38
CA LEU A 233 -13.40 -0.63 -10.70
C LEU A 233 -12.20 0.18 -11.21
N ALA A 234 -10.97 -0.30 -10.98
CA ALA A 234 -9.79 0.34 -11.56
C ALA A 234 -9.76 0.30 -13.10
N HIS A 235 -10.53 -0.58 -13.75
CA HIS A 235 -10.68 -0.60 -15.21
C HIS A 235 -11.88 0.22 -15.73
N GLU A 236 -12.75 0.72 -14.85
CA GLU A 236 -13.97 1.44 -15.23
C GLU A 236 -13.74 2.96 -15.26
N LYS A 237 -13.94 3.56 -16.45
CA LYS A 237 -13.83 5.02 -16.63
C LYS A 237 -14.85 5.73 -15.73
N GLY A 238 -14.37 6.62 -14.87
CA GLY A 238 -15.20 7.37 -13.92
C GLY A 238 -15.06 6.91 -12.47
N SER A 239 -14.43 5.77 -12.22
CA SER A 239 -14.05 5.35 -10.86
C SER A 239 -12.92 6.22 -10.29
N PRO A 240 -12.93 6.55 -8.98
CA PRO A 240 -11.82 7.28 -8.34
C PRO A 240 -10.47 6.54 -8.38
N ILE A 241 -10.48 5.23 -8.58
CA ILE A 241 -9.27 4.40 -8.72
C ILE A 241 -9.01 3.98 -10.18
N TYR A 242 -9.69 4.59 -11.16
CA TYR A 242 -9.50 4.27 -12.57
C TYR A 242 -8.02 4.41 -12.97
N GLY A 243 -7.48 3.41 -13.66
CA GLY A 243 -6.09 3.34 -14.11
C GLY A 243 -5.09 2.86 -13.06
N MET A 244 -5.52 2.60 -11.82
CA MET A 244 -4.69 1.92 -10.82
C MET A 244 -4.38 0.50 -11.33
N PRO A 245 -3.10 0.09 -11.43
CA PRO A 245 -2.77 -1.31 -11.63
C PRO A 245 -3.37 -2.13 -10.48
N ILE A 246 -3.97 -3.27 -10.75
CA ILE A 246 -4.54 -4.16 -9.72
C ILE A 246 -4.07 -5.59 -9.95
N ILE A 247 -4.16 -6.41 -8.92
CA ILE A 247 -4.11 -7.86 -9.08
C ILE A 247 -5.47 -8.30 -9.61
N GLU A 248 -5.48 -8.87 -10.82
CA GLU A 248 -6.69 -9.25 -11.53
C GLU A 248 -7.27 -10.57 -11.00
N ALA A 249 -7.48 -10.67 -9.68
CA ALA A 249 -7.98 -11.87 -9.01
C ALA A 249 -9.31 -12.36 -9.59
N HIS A 250 -10.11 -11.44 -10.14
CA HIS A 250 -11.34 -11.75 -10.89
C HIS A 250 -11.10 -12.58 -12.15
N LYS A 251 -9.87 -12.87 -12.60
CA LYS A 251 -9.60 -13.78 -13.72
C LYS A 251 -9.52 -15.24 -13.31
N ALA A 252 -9.26 -15.53 -12.03
CA ALA A 252 -9.23 -16.90 -11.51
C ALA A 252 -10.59 -17.60 -11.64
N ARG A 253 -10.59 -18.94 -11.62
CA ARG A 253 -11.80 -19.76 -11.70
C ARG A 253 -12.70 -19.55 -10.48
N THR A 254 -12.13 -19.47 -9.29
CA THR A 254 -12.83 -19.17 -8.04
C THR A 254 -12.03 -18.16 -7.23
N VAL A 255 -12.72 -17.24 -6.55
CA VAL A 255 -12.10 -16.22 -5.71
C VAL A 255 -12.61 -16.38 -4.29
N LEU A 256 -11.71 -16.54 -3.33
CA LEU A 256 -12.02 -16.55 -1.91
C LEU A 256 -11.56 -15.23 -1.31
N VAL A 257 -12.44 -14.49 -0.65
CA VAL A 257 -12.09 -13.21 -0.03
C VAL A 257 -12.33 -13.29 1.47
N ASN A 258 -11.25 -13.16 2.24
CA ASN A 258 -11.33 -13.07 3.69
C ASN A 258 -11.30 -11.61 4.17
N LYS A 259 -12.33 -11.24 4.94
CA LYS A 259 -12.43 -9.94 5.62
C LYS A 259 -13.38 -10.04 6.82
N ARG A 260 -13.31 -9.07 7.74
CA ARG A 260 -14.15 -9.07 8.97
C ARG A 260 -15.63 -8.74 8.72
N SER A 261 -15.92 -7.89 7.74
CA SER A 261 -17.27 -7.40 7.43
C SER A 261 -17.31 -6.81 6.02
N MET A 262 -18.46 -6.35 5.52
CA MET A 262 -18.57 -5.66 4.22
C MET A 262 -18.00 -4.23 4.18
N ALA A 263 -17.26 -3.80 5.21
CA ALA A 263 -16.63 -2.47 5.25
C ALA A 263 -15.75 -2.19 4.03
N ALA A 264 -15.79 -0.93 3.57
CA ALA A 264 -15.00 -0.44 2.45
C ALA A 264 -13.50 -0.50 2.74
N GLY A 265 -12.72 -0.45 1.65
CA GLY A 265 -11.26 -0.42 1.69
C GLY A 265 -10.73 0.94 2.11
N TYR A 266 -9.48 1.21 1.78
CA TYR A 266 -8.92 2.52 2.02
C TYR A 266 -9.64 3.58 1.16
N ALA A 267 -9.89 3.29 -0.13
CA ALA A 267 -10.50 4.23 -1.06
C ALA A 267 -11.96 4.58 -0.73
N GLY A 268 -12.57 3.95 0.29
CA GLY A 268 -13.98 4.15 0.63
C GLY A 268 -14.94 3.63 -0.43
N LEU A 269 -14.45 2.86 -1.40
CA LEU A 269 -15.24 2.31 -2.50
C LEU A 269 -15.78 0.92 -2.14
N ASP A 270 -16.97 0.66 -2.66
CA ASP A 270 -17.49 -0.70 -2.77
C ASP A 270 -16.70 -1.47 -3.84
N ASN A 271 -16.68 -2.81 -3.75
CA ASN A 271 -15.87 -3.64 -4.63
C ASN A 271 -16.74 -4.66 -5.38
N PRO A 272 -16.93 -4.49 -6.71
CA PRO A 272 -17.69 -5.40 -7.55
C PRO A 272 -17.25 -6.86 -7.46
N LEU A 273 -15.95 -7.12 -7.17
CA LEU A 273 -15.41 -8.47 -7.02
C LEU A 273 -16.22 -9.29 -6.01
N PHE A 274 -16.70 -8.67 -4.92
CA PHE A 274 -17.38 -9.35 -3.82
C PHE A 274 -18.76 -9.87 -4.19
N TYR A 275 -19.33 -9.40 -5.29
CA TYR A 275 -20.67 -9.76 -5.77
C TYR A 275 -20.64 -10.66 -7.00
N MET A 276 -19.45 -11.03 -7.49
CA MET A 276 -19.34 -11.94 -8.63
C MET A 276 -19.74 -13.36 -8.23
N ASP A 277 -20.37 -14.10 -9.14
CA ASP A 277 -20.84 -15.47 -8.86
C ASP A 277 -19.72 -16.43 -8.44
N LYS A 278 -18.51 -16.19 -8.95
CA LYS A 278 -17.33 -17.00 -8.63
C LYS A 278 -16.57 -16.56 -7.39
N THR A 279 -17.06 -15.53 -6.69
CA THR A 279 -16.45 -15.04 -5.46
C THR A 279 -17.23 -15.54 -4.26
N MET A 280 -16.51 -16.08 -3.27
CA MET A 280 -17.04 -16.47 -1.98
C MET A 280 -16.36 -15.66 -0.88
N MET A 281 -17.16 -15.06 -0.01
CA MET A 281 -16.70 -14.28 1.14
C MET A 281 -16.59 -15.17 2.36
N VAL A 282 -15.43 -15.17 3.02
CA VAL A 282 -15.21 -15.87 4.28
C VAL A 282 -15.02 -14.83 5.37
N PHE A 283 -16.07 -14.62 6.17
CA PHE A 283 -16.07 -13.56 7.17
C PHE A 283 -15.34 -13.96 8.44
N GLY A 284 -14.43 -13.11 8.91
CA GLY A 284 -13.73 -13.32 10.18
C GLY A 284 -12.43 -12.53 10.29
N ASP A 285 -11.78 -12.67 11.44
CA ASP A 285 -10.39 -12.23 11.60
C ASP A 285 -9.47 -13.13 10.76
N ALA A 286 -8.52 -12.52 10.04
CA ALA A 286 -7.71 -13.26 9.07
C ALA A 286 -6.88 -14.36 9.72
N LYS A 287 -6.37 -14.15 10.94
CA LYS A 287 -5.59 -15.17 11.64
C LYS A 287 -6.47 -16.35 12.00
N LYS A 288 -7.63 -16.11 12.61
CA LYS A 288 -8.57 -17.17 13.01
C LYS A 288 -9.04 -17.99 11.82
N VAL A 289 -9.48 -17.32 10.74
CA VAL A 289 -9.98 -18.01 9.55
C VAL A 289 -8.90 -18.88 8.91
N VAL A 290 -7.66 -18.37 8.80
CA VAL A 290 -6.55 -19.15 8.24
C VAL A 290 -6.18 -20.32 9.17
N GLU A 291 -6.15 -20.12 10.49
CA GLU A 291 -5.92 -21.21 11.45
C GLU A 291 -7.01 -22.30 11.38
N ASP A 292 -8.27 -21.92 11.16
CA ASP A 292 -9.36 -22.87 11.02
C ASP A 292 -9.30 -23.61 9.67
N ILE A 293 -8.90 -22.92 8.58
CA ILE A 293 -8.57 -23.58 7.31
C ILE A 293 -7.44 -24.60 7.51
N VAL A 294 -6.37 -24.22 8.21
CA VAL A 294 -5.21 -25.08 8.51
C VAL A 294 -5.63 -26.35 9.25
N LYS A 295 -6.53 -26.25 10.24
CA LYS A 295 -7.08 -27.41 10.96
C LYS A 295 -7.96 -28.28 10.07
N ALA A 296 -8.76 -27.68 9.19
CA ALA A 296 -9.61 -28.41 8.26
C ALA A 296 -8.83 -29.06 7.10
N LEU A 297 -7.57 -28.66 6.90
CA LEU A 297 -6.62 -29.28 5.97
C LEU A 297 -5.81 -30.42 6.61
N ASP A 298 -6.01 -30.74 7.90
CA ASP A 298 -5.51 -31.98 8.51
C ASP A 298 -6.42 -33.16 8.17
#